data_AF-A0A1A8WNV7-F1
#
_entry.id   AF-A0A1A8WNV7-F1
#
_cell.length_a   1.000
_cell.length_b   1.000
_cell.length_c   1.000
_cell.angle_alpha   90.00
_cell.angle_beta   90.00
_cell.angle_gamma   90.00
#
_symmetry.space_group_name_H-M   'P 1'
#
loop_
_entity.id
_entity.type
_entity.pdbx_description
1 polymer ?
#
loop_
_entity_poly.entity_id
_entity_poly.type
_entity_poly.pdbx_seq_one_letter_code
_entity_poly.pdbx_strand_id
1 'polypeptide(L)'
;MAEDILKCVHDNFKYVLISCDINNEIKEINFKGSEEKFQNTLGSYFRRIIFDEKGKDELKETIKEKLKISKENNNKEENENEDKKESLTSIPQDLINNAIESSQTYQIIPLTIPSEKTKFFAVNCYIDDIGRIKKLPYNSRASRICSTDIYGDAFLSKTYDNEDFRRCDFTIKEYEEFLKNPPKAENRYTCLLVLIYNFHTMGFTHEEK
;
A
#
# COMPACT_ATOMS: atom_id res chain seq x y z
N MET A 1 -6.67 15.75 11.64
CA MET A 1 -5.68 14.74 12.06
C MET A 1 -5.13 13.95 10.86
N ALA A 2 -5.90 13.10 10.15
CA ALA A 2 -5.36 12.40 8.96
C ALA A 2 -4.94 13.34 7.80
N GLU A 3 -5.65 14.45 7.59
CA GLU A 3 -5.26 15.47 6.61
C GLU A 3 -3.95 16.21 6.98
N ASP A 4 -3.57 16.19 8.26
CA ASP A 4 -2.38 16.88 8.75
C ASP A 4 -1.11 16.06 8.48
N ILE A 5 -1.23 14.72 8.50
CA ILE A 5 -0.14 13.79 8.15
C ILE A 5 0.22 13.93 6.67
N LEU A 6 -0.77 14.01 5.78
CA LEU A 6 -0.53 14.17 4.34
C LEU A 6 0.14 15.51 3.99
N LYS A 7 -0.11 16.54 4.81
CA LYS A 7 0.53 17.86 4.73
C LYS A 7 1.90 17.91 5.39
N CYS A 8 2.31 16.86 6.12
CA CYS A 8 3.65 16.77 6.71
C CYS A 8 4.71 16.87 5.60
N VAL A 9 5.65 17.80 5.77
CA VAL A 9 6.75 18.01 4.83
C VAL A 9 8.02 17.43 5.44
N HIS A 10 8.64 16.52 4.70
CA HIS A 10 9.90 15.90 5.09
C HIS A 10 11.06 16.63 4.42
N ASP A 11 12.02 17.09 5.24
CA ASP A 11 13.21 17.80 4.75
C ASP A 11 14.09 16.93 3.86
N ASN A 12 14.31 15.68 4.28
CA ASN A 12 14.93 14.61 3.52
C ASN A 12 14.78 13.30 4.28
N PHE A 13 14.51 12.19 3.58
CA PHE A 13 14.67 10.84 4.15
C PHE A 13 15.04 9.82 3.08
N LYS A 14 15.64 8.72 3.54
CA LYS A 14 15.98 7.55 2.72
C LYS A 14 14.96 6.43 2.82
N TYR A 15 14.71 5.78 1.68
CA TYR A 15 13.95 4.55 1.58
C TYR A 15 14.63 3.62 0.57
N VAL A 16 14.30 2.33 0.62
CA VAL A 16 15.01 1.30 -0.15
C VAL A 16 14.08 0.67 -1.19
N LEU A 17 14.58 0.52 -2.42
CA LEU A 17 13.95 -0.26 -3.49
C LEU A 17 14.57 -1.67 -3.55
N ILE A 18 13.72 -2.67 -3.39
CA ILE A 18 14.04 -4.08 -3.59
C ILE A 18 13.51 -4.49 -4.97
N SER A 19 14.41 -4.59 -5.94
CA SER A 19 14.03 -5.08 -7.27
C SER A 19 13.65 -6.57 -7.22
N CYS A 20 12.66 -6.95 -8.01
CA CYS A 20 12.32 -8.35 -8.27
C CYS A 20 13.42 -9.12 -9.02
N ASP A 21 14.23 -8.44 -9.81
CA ASP A 21 15.39 -9.04 -10.47
C ASP A 21 16.53 -9.21 -9.47
N ILE A 22 16.96 -10.45 -9.27
CA ILE A 22 18.05 -10.81 -8.35
C ILE A 22 19.40 -10.23 -8.79
N ASN A 23 19.58 -9.96 -10.08
CA ASN A 23 20.81 -9.37 -10.60
C ASN A 23 20.87 -7.86 -10.32
N ASN A 24 19.74 -7.23 -10.01
CA ASN A 24 19.71 -5.83 -9.64
C ASN A 24 20.05 -5.66 -8.16
N GLU A 25 21.02 -4.80 -7.89
CA GLU A 25 21.36 -4.37 -6.54
C GLU A 25 20.21 -3.60 -5.90
N ILE A 26 20.20 -3.63 -4.56
CA ILE A 26 19.26 -2.88 -3.73
C ILE A 26 19.65 -1.40 -3.80
N LYS A 27 18.66 -0.52 -4.01
CA LYS A 27 18.91 0.91 -4.19
C LYS A 27 18.38 1.72 -3.02
N GLU A 28 19.23 2.57 -2.43
CA GLU A 28 18.77 3.66 -1.56
C GLU A 28 18.28 4.82 -2.42
N ILE A 29 17.10 5.33 -2.10
CA ILE A 29 16.50 6.47 -2.76
C ILE A 29 16.28 7.55 -1.70
N ASN A 30 16.69 8.78 -2.01
CA ASN A 30 16.41 9.95 -1.19
C ASN A 30 15.12 10.61 -1.66
N PHE A 31 14.27 11.03 -0.72
CA PHE A 31 13.06 11.79 -1.01
C PHE A 31 13.01 13.06 -0.18
N LYS A 32 12.52 14.14 -0.80
CA LYS A 32 12.19 15.40 -0.16
C LYS A 32 10.84 15.88 -0.65
N GLY A 33 9.98 16.31 0.27
CA GLY A 33 8.66 16.84 -0.06
C GLY A 33 7.58 16.41 0.93
N SER A 34 6.33 16.64 0.56
CA SER A 34 5.19 16.22 1.38
C SER A 34 5.00 14.71 1.36
N GLU A 35 4.41 14.19 2.44
CA GLU A 35 3.98 12.79 2.54
C GLU A 35 3.05 12.40 1.38
N GLU A 36 2.12 13.29 1.00
CA GLU A 36 1.26 13.09 -0.17
C GLU A 36 2.08 12.87 -1.46
N LYS A 37 3.13 13.67 -1.70
CA LYS A 37 4.01 13.51 -2.87
C LYS A 37 4.77 12.19 -2.82
N PHE A 38 5.16 11.74 -1.63
CA PHE A 38 5.82 10.44 -1.46
C PHE A 38 4.89 9.29 -1.85
N GLN A 39 3.68 9.28 -1.30
CA GLN A 39 2.66 8.27 -1.63
C GLN A 39 2.31 8.27 -3.12
N ASN A 40 2.16 9.46 -3.72
CA ASN A 40 1.94 9.61 -5.16
C ASN A 40 3.12 9.13 -6.02
N THR A 41 4.35 9.28 -5.54
CA THR A 41 5.57 8.77 -6.21
C THR A 41 5.56 7.25 -6.24
N LEU A 42 5.29 6.61 -5.10
CA LEU A 42 5.19 5.14 -5.01
C LEU A 42 4.03 4.62 -5.88
N GLY A 43 2.85 5.23 -5.77
CA GLY A 43 1.68 4.88 -6.58
C GLY A 43 1.96 5.01 -8.08
N SER A 44 2.64 6.08 -8.50
CA SER A 44 3.00 6.26 -9.91
C SER A 44 4.01 5.23 -10.40
N TYR A 45 4.93 4.77 -9.53
CA TYR A 45 5.86 3.69 -9.88
C TYR A 45 5.13 2.39 -10.21
N PHE A 46 4.27 1.93 -9.30
CA PHE A 46 3.50 0.69 -9.50
C PHE A 46 2.47 0.83 -10.63
N ARG A 47 1.94 2.03 -10.87
CA ARG A 47 1.13 2.33 -12.05
C ARG A 47 1.91 2.27 -13.34
N ARG A 48 3.17 2.70 -13.38
CA ARG A 48 3.97 2.66 -14.61
C ARG A 48 4.15 1.22 -15.12
N ILE A 49 4.22 0.26 -14.21
CA ILE A 49 4.30 -1.17 -14.53
C ILE A 49 3.02 -1.68 -15.23
N ILE A 50 1.88 -0.97 -15.10
CA ILE A 50 0.58 -1.33 -15.71
C ILE A 50 0.53 -1.01 -17.22
N PHE A 51 1.45 -0.22 -17.76
CA PHE A 51 1.29 0.33 -19.12
C PHE A 51 1.51 -0.66 -20.29
N ASP A 52 1.84 -1.91 -20.03
CA ASP A 52 1.70 -2.97 -21.04
C ASP A 52 0.20 -3.25 -21.28
N GLU A 53 -0.24 -3.32 -22.54
CA GLU A 53 -1.68 -3.42 -22.90
C GLU A 53 -2.44 -4.53 -22.15
N LYS A 54 -1.75 -5.65 -21.87
CA LYS A 54 -2.29 -6.77 -21.08
C LYS A 54 -2.59 -6.40 -19.62
N GLY A 55 -1.71 -5.62 -18.98
CA GLY A 55 -1.87 -5.21 -17.59
C GLY A 55 -3.02 -4.22 -17.38
N LYS A 56 -3.32 -3.40 -18.40
CA LYS A 56 -4.48 -2.50 -18.39
C LYS A 56 -5.79 -3.27 -18.42
N ASP A 57 -5.90 -4.33 -19.21
CA ASP A 57 -7.16 -5.07 -19.35
C ASP A 57 -7.45 -5.93 -18.10
N GLU A 58 -6.45 -6.58 -17.51
CA GLU A 58 -6.61 -7.34 -16.27
C GLU A 58 -6.97 -6.45 -15.06
N LEU A 59 -6.42 -5.23 -15.01
CA LEU A 59 -6.80 -4.25 -13.98
C LEU A 59 -8.22 -3.73 -14.16
N LYS A 60 -8.65 -3.48 -15.40
CA LYS A 60 -10.06 -3.14 -15.69
C LYS A 60 -10.98 -4.23 -15.19
N GLU A 61 -10.62 -5.50 -15.36
CA GLU A 61 -11.41 -6.64 -14.85
C GLU A 61 -11.46 -6.65 -13.32
N THR A 62 -10.32 -6.50 -12.64
CA THR A 62 -10.26 -6.47 -11.17
C THR A 62 -11.09 -5.31 -10.59
N ILE A 63 -11.02 -4.12 -11.20
CA ILE A 63 -11.82 -2.96 -10.78
C ILE A 63 -13.30 -3.18 -11.08
N LYS A 64 -13.65 -3.77 -12.23
CA LYS A 64 -15.04 -4.16 -12.54
C LYS A 64 -15.57 -5.15 -11.49
N GLU A 65 -14.77 -6.13 -11.07
CA GLU A 65 -15.14 -7.08 -10.02
C GLU A 65 -15.34 -6.38 -8.66
N LYS A 66 -14.39 -5.55 -8.22
CA LYS A 66 -14.52 -4.78 -6.97
C LYS A 66 -15.77 -3.87 -6.98
N LEU A 67 -16.07 -3.23 -8.11
CA LEU A 67 -17.27 -2.39 -8.28
C LEU A 67 -18.57 -3.20 -8.32
N LYS A 68 -18.57 -4.41 -8.89
CA LYS A 68 -19.73 -5.31 -8.86
C LYS A 68 -20.02 -5.78 -7.44
N ILE A 69 -18.99 -6.24 -6.72
CA ILE A 69 -19.12 -6.70 -5.33
C ILE A 69 -19.64 -5.57 -4.43
N SER A 70 -19.13 -4.34 -4.59
CA SER A 70 -19.64 -3.18 -3.83
C SER A 70 -21.11 -2.88 -4.12
N LYS A 71 -21.59 -3.06 -5.36
CA LYS A 71 -23.00 -2.88 -5.72
C LYS A 71 -23.89 -4.00 -5.19
N GLU A 72 -23.41 -5.24 -5.23
CA GLU A 72 -24.13 -6.39 -4.68
C GLU A 72 -24.25 -6.33 -3.15
N ASN A 73 -23.26 -5.76 -2.47
CA ASN A 73 -23.33 -5.52 -1.03
C ASN A 73 -24.30 -4.38 -0.67
N ASN A 74 -24.35 -3.30 -1.46
CA ASN A 74 -25.32 -2.20 -1.25
C ASN A 74 -26.76 -2.63 -1.55
N ASN A 75 -26.99 -3.50 -2.53
CA ASN A 75 -28.32 -4.01 -2.86
C ASN A 75 -28.89 -5.00 -1.83
N LYS A 76 -28.11 -5.43 -0.83
CA LYS A 76 -28.62 -6.25 0.28
C LYS A 76 -29.21 -5.42 1.43
N GLU A 77 -28.98 -4.11 1.45
CA GLU A 77 -29.51 -3.22 2.51
C GLU A 77 -30.74 -2.39 2.07
N GLU A 78 -31.10 -2.38 0.78
CA GLU A 78 -32.28 -1.66 0.29
C GLU A 78 -33.18 -2.58 -0.56
N ASN A 79 -33.98 -3.41 0.11
CA ASN A 79 -35.24 -3.88 -0.44
C ASN A 79 -36.30 -2.82 -0.17
N GLU A 80 -36.68 -2.08 -1.22
CA GLU A 80 -38.05 -1.64 -1.56
C GLU A 80 -37.92 -0.40 -2.45
N ASN A 81 -37.90 -0.61 -3.77
CA ASN A 81 -38.76 0.09 -4.73
C ASN A 81 -38.43 -0.40 -6.15
N GLU A 82 -39.34 -1.21 -6.67
CA GLU A 82 -39.43 -1.57 -8.09
C GLU A 82 -39.71 -0.30 -8.90
N ASP A 83 -38.84 -0.02 -9.87
CA ASP A 83 -39.12 0.58 -11.19
C ASP A 83 -37.95 1.47 -11.65
N LYS A 84 -36.96 0.84 -12.28
CA LYS A 84 -36.14 1.37 -13.39
C LYS A 84 -35.18 0.31 -13.91
N LYS A 85 -35.74 -0.62 -14.68
CA LYS A 85 -35.02 -1.56 -15.55
C LYS A 85 -34.54 -0.82 -16.80
N GLU A 86 -33.56 0.08 -16.67
CA GLU A 86 -32.87 0.64 -17.84
C GLU A 86 -31.34 0.61 -17.65
N SER A 87 -30.71 -0.23 -18.48
CA SER A 87 -29.26 -0.33 -18.76
C SER A 87 -28.33 -0.73 -17.61
N LEU A 88 -28.33 -2.03 -17.29
CA LEU A 88 -27.57 -2.66 -16.22
C LEU A 88 -26.21 -3.28 -16.64
N THR A 89 -25.61 -2.92 -17.79
CA THR A 89 -24.46 -3.70 -18.32
C THR A 89 -23.22 -2.95 -18.77
N SER A 90 -23.13 -1.63 -18.71
CA SER A 90 -21.85 -0.94 -19.01
C SER A 90 -21.52 0.09 -17.95
N ILE A 91 -20.58 -0.25 -17.05
CA ILE A 91 -19.84 0.78 -16.32
C ILE A 91 -19.13 1.64 -17.38
N PRO A 92 -19.39 2.97 -17.45
CA PRO A 92 -18.72 3.84 -18.40
C PRO A 92 -17.21 3.65 -18.36
N GLN A 93 -16.60 3.43 -19.53
CA GLN A 93 -15.16 3.16 -19.64
C GLN A 93 -14.33 4.30 -19.02
N ASP A 94 -14.84 5.53 -19.09
CA ASP A 94 -14.21 6.71 -18.48
C ASP A 94 -14.16 6.63 -16.95
N LEU A 95 -15.21 6.08 -16.30
CA LEU A 95 -15.18 5.85 -14.86
C LEU A 95 -14.17 4.77 -14.47
N ILE A 96 -13.98 3.76 -15.32
CA ILE A 96 -12.98 2.71 -15.10
C ILE A 96 -11.57 3.27 -15.28
N ASN A 97 -11.33 4.05 -16.34
CA ASN A 97 -10.04 4.70 -16.58
C ASN A 97 -9.71 5.67 -15.44
N ASN A 98 -10.67 6.48 -14.99
CA ASN A 98 -10.49 7.38 -13.84
C ASN A 98 -10.26 6.60 -12.54
N ALA A 99 -10.94 5.47 -12.33
CA ALA A 99 -10.71 4.59 -11.19
C ALA A 99 -9.31 3.95 -11.24
N ILE A 100 -8.80 3.59 -12.42
CA ILE A 100 -7.43 3.08 -12.60
C ILE A 100 -6.42 4.18 -12.24
N GLU A 101 -6.63 5.38 -12.75
CA GLU A 101 -5.75 6.53 -12.49
C GLU A 101 -5.75 6.95 -11.01
N SER A 102 -6.91 6.90 -10.36
CA SER A 102 -7.08 7.26 -8.94
C SER A 102 -6.80 6.12 -7.96
N SER A 103 -6.74 4.85 -8.42
CA SER A 103 -6.50 3.72 -7.53
C SER A 103 -5.09 3.75 -6.94
N GLN A 104 -5.01 3.66 -5.61
CA GLN A 104 -3.78 3.24 -4.94
C GLN A 104 -3.56 1.76 -5.29
N THR A 105 -2.64 1.51 -6.21
CA THR A 105 -2.34 0.16 -6.72
C THR A 105 -1.35 -0.59 -5.86
N TYR A 106 -0.92 0.00 -4.74
CA TYR A 106 0.03 -0.60 -3.82
C TYR A 106 -0.62 -0.94 -2.49
N GLN A 107 -0.18 -2.05 -1.91
CA GLN A 107 -0.52 -2.49 -0.57
C GLN A 107 0.64 -2.17 0.37
N ILE A 108 0.33 -1.80 1.62
CA ILE A 108 1.30 -1.57 2.67
C ILE A 108 1.28 -2.77 3.62
N ILE A 109 2.43 -3.42 3.79
CA ILE A 109 2.66 -4.48 4.78
C ILE A 109 3.51 -3.88 5.91
N PRO A 110 2.95 -3.73 7.13
CA PRO A 110 3.75 -3.31 8.28
C PRO A 110 4.69 -4.45 8.70
N LEU A 111 5.98 -4.17 8.73
CA LEU A 111 7.00 -5.13 9.15
C LEU A 111 7.32 -5.00 10.64
N THR A 112 7.36 -3.77 11.15
CA THR A 112 7.50 -3.49 12.58
C THR A 112 6.43 -2.51 13.03
N ILE A 113 5.92 -2.74 14.22
CA ILE A 113 4.92 -1.90 14.87
C ILE A 113 5.65 -0.82 15.70
N PRO A 114 5.22 0.45 15.64
CA PRO A 114 5.73 1.47 16.55
C PRO A 114 5.28 1.14 17.98
N SER A 115 6.23 0.86 18.85
CA SER A 115 6.00 0.53 20.26
C SER A 115 7.20 0.97 21.09
N GLU A 116 7.08 1.01 22.42
CA GLU A 116 8.22 1.32 23.30
C GLU A 116 9.42 0.39 23.03
N LYS A 117 9.15 -0.90 22.75
CA LYS A 117 10.18 -1.90 22.44
C LYS A 117 10.95 -1.57 21.15
N THR A 118 10.28 -0.96 20.18
CA THR A 118 10.87 -0.54 18.90
C THR A 118 11.22 0.95 18.88
N LYS A 119 11.18 1.62 20.04
CA LYS A 119 11.40 3.08 20.17
C LYS A 119 10.48 3.89 19.24
N PHE A 120 9.24 3.42 19.06
CA PHE A 120 8.22 4.04 18.20
C PHE A 120 8.58 4.09 16.70
N PHE A 121 9.51 3.25 16.24
CA PHE A 121 9.80 3.10 14.82
C PHE A 121 8.94 2.02 14.17
N ALA A 122 8.22 2.42 13.12
CA ALA A 122 7.51 1.56 12.20
C ALA A 122 8.32 1.39 10.90
N VAL A 123 8.42 0.17 10.40
CA VAL A 123 8.98 -0.13 9.08
C VAL A 123 7.85 -0.71 8.24
N ASN A 124 7.62 -0.09 7.09
CA ASN A 124 6.53 -0.42 6.18
C ASN A 124 7.09 -0.86 4.84
N CYS A 125 6.55 -1.95 4.31
CA CYS A 125 6.84 -2.44 2.97
C CYS A 125 5.70 -2.13 2.02
N TYR A 126 6.00 -1.43 0.93
CA TYR A 126 5.07 -1.07 -0.13
C TYR A 126 5.25 -2.03 -1.30
N ILE A 127 4.18 -2.73 -1.67
CA ILE A 127 4.19 -3.76 -2.71
C ILE A 127 3.08 -3.49 -3.71
N ASP A 128 3.18 -4.07 -4.91
CA ASP A 128 2.12 -4.01 -5.91
C ASP A 128 0.95 -4.95 -5.51
N ASP A 129 -0.23 -4.40 -5.18
CA ASP A 129 -1.42 -5.16 -4.74
C ASP A 129 -1.90 -6.14 -5.83
N ILE A 130 -1.66 -5.77 -7.09
CA ILE A 130 -2.05 -6.55 -8.26
C ILE A 130 -0.85 -7.22 -8.93
N GLY A 131 0.32 -7.27 -8.27
CA GLY A 131 1.55 -7.86 -8.81
C GLY A 131 1.40 -9.33 -9.20
N ARG A 132 0.60 -10.09 -8.44
CA ARG A 132 0.27 -11.49 -8.74
C ARG A 132 -0.60 -11.63 -9.99
N ILE A 133 -1.58 -10.74 -10.16
CA ILE A 133 -2.48 -10.73 -11.33
C ILE A 133 -1.68 -10.40 -12.58
N LYS A 134 -0.83 -9.37 -12.50
CA LYS A 134 0.13 -8.95 -13.53
C LYS A 134 1.19 -10.01 -13.89
N LYS A 135 1.23 -11.15 -13.17
CA LYS A 135 2.25 -12.21 -13.30
C LYS A 135 3.67 -11.65 -13.21
N LEU A 136 3.88 -10.65 -12.34
CA LEU A 136 5.21 -10.11 -12.11
C LEU A 136 6.13 -11.19 -11.52
N PRO A 137 7.44 -11.12 -11.78
CA PRO A 137 8.39 -12.11 -11.27
C PRO A 137 8.38 -12.13 -9.73
N TYR A 138 8.55 -13.33 -9.18
CA TYR A 138 8.62 -13.54 -7.73
C TYR A 138 9.85 -12.86 -7.14
N ASN A 139 9.64 -12.03 -6.12
CA ASN A 139 10.71 -11.32 -5.44
C ASN A 139 11.12 -12.06 -4.17
N SER A 140 12.12 -12.92 -4.26
CA SER A 140 12.58 -13.75 -3.14
C SER A 140 13.09 -12.92 -1.95
N ARG A 141 13.72 -11.78 -2.22
CA ARG A 141 14.26 -10.87 -1.20
C ARG A 141 13.14 -10.20 -0.41
N ALA A 142 12.18 -9.60 -1.11
CA ALA A 142 11.02 -8.97 -0.46
C ALA A 142 10.16 -10.01 0.25
N SER A 143 9.95 -11.17 -0.36
CA SER A 143 9.13 -12.25 0.21
C SER A 143 9.72 -12.79 1.51
N ARG A 144 11.05 -12.91 1.59
CA ARG A 144 11.75 -13.31 2.82
C ARG A 144 11.52 -12.32 3.95
N ILE A 145 11.69 -11.02 3.69
CA ILE A 145 11.52 -9.96 4.69
C ILE A 145 10.05 -9.86 5.12
N CYS A 146 9.15 -9.89 4.15
CA CYS A 146 7.71 -9.81 4.39
C CYS A 146 7.09 -11.15 4.79
N SER A 147 7.84 -12.26 4.89
CA SER A 147 7.30 -13.59 5.25
C SER A 147 5.99 -13.96 4.51
N THR A 148 5.84 -13.48 3.27
CA THR A 148 4.65 -13.63 2.41
C THR A 148 5.10 -13.52 0.97
N ASP A 149 4.36 -14.11 0.04
CA ASP A 149 4.75 -14.12 -1.37
C ASP A 149 4.53 -12.75 -2.02
N ILE A 150 5.64 -12.11 -2.41
CA ILE A 150 5.67 -10.81 -3.07
C ILE A 150 6.08 -10.99 -4.54
N TYR A 151 5.30 -10.38 -5.43
CA TYR A 151 5.52 -10.39 -6.87
C TYR A 151 5.78 -8.96 -7.35
N GLY A 152 6.88 -8.77 -8.09
CA GLY A 152 7.34 -7.46 -8.53
C GLY A 152 8.23 -6.76 -7.51
N ASP A 153 8.49 -5.48 -7.77
CA ASP A 153 9.36 -4.67 -6.92
C ASP A 153 8.68 -4.33 -5.59
N ALA A 154 9.47 -4.01 -4.57
CA ALA A 154 8.98 -3.57 -3.27
C ALA A 154 9.79 -2.39 -2.74
N PHE A 155 9.15 -1.50 -1.99
CA PHE A 155 9.83 -0.41 -1.29
C PHE A 155 9.76 -0.57 0.21
N LEU A 156 10.86 -0.29 0.92
CA LEU A 156 10.91 -0.25 2.38
C LEU A 156 11.12 1.18 2.85
N SER A 157 10.28 1.65 3.76
CA SER A 157 10.42 2.94 4.40
C SER A 157 10.25 2.82 5.91
N LYS A 158 10.94 3.69 6.64
CA LYS A 158 10.88 3.80 8.09
C LYS A 158 10.17 5.08 8.49
N THR A 159 9.33 4.96 9.50
CA THR A 159 8.55 6.05 10.08
C THR A 159 8.75 6.02 11.59
N TYR A 160 8.77 7.19 12.20
CA TYR A 160 8.65 7.35 13.64
C TYR A 160 7.25 7.87 13.93
N ASP A 161 6.53 7.15 14.80
CA ASP A 161 5.12 7.37 15.09
C ASP A 161 4.90 7.27 16.61
N ASN A 162 5.09 8.41 17.29
CA ASN A 162 4.82 8.58 18.73
C ASN A 162 3.82 9.73 18.92
N GLU A 163 4.31 10.94 19.17
CA GLU A 163 3.49 12.17 19.23
C GLU A 163 3.55 12.95 17.91
N ASP A 164 4.70 12.90 17.22
CA ASP A 164 4.93 13.53 15.92
C ASP A 164 5.22 12.47 14.85
N PHE A 165 4.43 12.47 13.78
CA PHE A 165 4.69 11.64 12.60
C PHE A 165 5.86 12.21 11.79
N ARG A 166 6.90 11.39 11.56
CA ARG A 166 7.99 11.74 10.65
C ARG A 166 8.56 10.53 9.92
N ARG A 167 9.00 10.72 8.69
CA ARG A 167 9.80 9.72 7.98
C ARG A 167 11.23 9.75 8.48
N CYS A 168 11.86 8.58 8.54
CA CYS A 168 13.24 8.43 8.97
C CYS A 168 14.03 7.67 7.91
N ASP A 169 15.34 7.84 7.93
CA ASP A 169 16.22 7.14 7.01
C ASP A 169 16.11 5.63 7.22
N PHE A 170 15.83 4.92 6.13
CA PHE A 170 15.99 3.49 6.01
C PHE A 170 17.14 3.20 5.05
N THR A 171 18.20 2.57 5.56
CA THR A 171 19.45 2.34 4.81
C THR A 171 19.62 0.88 4.37
N ILE A 172 20.55 0.61 3.45
CA ILE A 172 20.90 -0.75 3.03
C ILE A 172 21.38 -1.59 4.22
N LYS A 173 22.07 -0.99 5.20
CA LYS A 173 22.51 -1.70 6.40
C LYS A 173 21.34 -2.26 7.21
N GLU A 174 20.28 -1.46 7.37
CA GLU A 174 19.05 -1.91 8.03
C GLU A 174 18.33 -2.96 7.17
N TYR A 175 18.29 -2.79 5.85
CA TYR A 175 17.78 -3.81 4.94
C TYR A 175 18.50 -5.16 5.12
N GLU A 176 19.83 -5.17 5.18
CA GLU A 176 20.61 -6.39 5.38
C GLU A 176 20.33 -7.05 6.73
N GLU A 177 20.13 -6.25 7.77
CA GLU A 177 19.71 -6.74 9.09
C GLU A 177 18.34 -7.40 9.04
N PHE A 178 17.37 -6.78 8.35
CA PHE A 178 16.04 -7.35 8.12
C PHE A 178 16.09 -8.62 7.26
N LEU A 179 17.03 -8.73 6.34
CA LEU A 179 17.20 -9.93 5.51
C LEU A 179 17.77 -11.11 6.32
N LYS A 180 18.70 -10.82 7.24
CA LYS A 180 19.30 -11.81 8.16
C LYS A 180 18.29 -12.25 9.23
N ASN A 181 17.58 -11.29 9.81
CA ASN A 181 16.60 -11.48 10.88
C ASN A 181 15.22 -10.96 10.45
N PRO A 182 14.49 -11.69 9.59
CA PRO A 182 13.20 -11.22 9.09
C PRO A 182 12.19 -11.08 10.24
N PRO A 183 11.43 -9.98 10.29
CA PRO A 183 10.44 -9.75 11.33
C PRO A 183 9.31 -10.79 11.23
N LYS A 184 9.02 -11.47 12.35
CA LYS A 184 7.98 -12.50 12.43
C LYS A 184 6.61 -11.93 12.06
N ALA A 185 5.84 -12.69 11.28
CA ALA A 185 4.49 -12.32 10.87
C ALA A 185 3.51 -12.15 12.05
N GLU A 186 3.76 -12.82 13.18
CA GLU A 186 2.93 -12.78 14.40
C GLU A 186 2.87 -11.39 15.06
N ASN A 187 3.88 -10.55 14.84
CA ASN A 187 3.94 -9.19 15.40
C ASN A 187 3.45 -8.12 14.41
N ARG A 188 2.62 -8.51 13.44
CA ARG A 188 2.05 -7.58 12.45
C ARG A 188 0.57 -7.42 12.72
N TYR A 189 0.07 -6.19 12.57
CA TYR A 189 -1.36 -5.96 12.55
C TYR A 189 -1.98 -6.82 11.45
N THR A 190 -2.98 -7.64 11.80
CA THR A 190 -3.80 -8.36 10.82
C THR A 190 -4.47 -7.35 9.88
N CYS A 191 -4.66 -7.73 8.60
CA CYS A 191 -5.03 -6.86 7.48
C CYS A 191 -6.21 -5.89 7.73
N LEU A 192 -7.09 -6.18 8.70
CA LEU A 192 -8.18 -5.26 9.11
C LEU A 192 -7.70 -4.04 9.93
N LEU A 193 -6.63 -4.18 10.71
CA LEU A 193 -6.15 -3.12 11.61
C LEU A 193 -5.21 -2.12 10.93
N VAL A 194 -4.66 -2.40 9.75
CA VAL A 194 -3.80 -1.45 9.01
C VAL A 194 -4.62 -0.37 8.32
N LEU A 195 -5.80 -0.76 7.80
CA LEU A 195 -6.81 0.20 7.36
C LEU A 195 -7.30 0.99 8.57
N ILE A 196 -7.59 0.33 9.69
CA ILE A 196 -7.99 1.04 10.90
C ILE A 196 -6.89 1.96 11.39
N TYR A 197 -5.59 1.64 11.45
CA TYR A 197 -4.55 2.58 11.92
C TYR A 197 -4.31 3.77 10.98
N ASN A 198 -4.42 3.57 9.66
CA ASN A 198 -4.47 4.70 8.72
C ASN A 198 -5.76 5.53 8.87
N PHE A 199 -6.85 4.93 9.38
CA PHE A 199 -8.09 5.62 9.72
C PHE A 199 -8.21 6.04 11.21
N HIS A 200 -7.40 5.55 12.16
CA HIS A 200 -7.51 5.78 13.61
C HIS A 200 -6.64 6.95 14.04
N THR A 201 -5.70 7.34 13.18
CA THR A 201 -5.24 8.73 13.12
C THR A 201 -6.37 9.69 12.67
N MET A 202 -7.56 9.20 12.31
CA MET A 202 -8.85 9.90 12.50
C MET A 202 -9.52 9.42 13.79
N GLY A 203 -9.10 10.01 14.91
CA GLY A 203 -9.86 10.15 16.15
C GLY A 203 -10.74 8.98 16.58
N PHE A 204 -10.19 8.10 17.43
CA PHE A 204 -10.95 7.51 18.53
C PHE A 204 -10.05 7.42 19.75
N THR A 205 -10.25 8.35 20.69
CA THR A 205 -9.90 8.14 22.09
C THR A 205 -10.72 6.96 22.59
N HIS A 206 -10.10 5.80 22.72
CA HIS A 206 -10.64 4.77 23.59
C HIS A 206 -10.22 5.11 25.02
N GLU A 207 -11.07 5.87 25.71
CA GLU A 207 -11.06 5.85 27.18
C GLU A 207 -11.47 4.45 27.61
N GLU A 208 -10.55 3.73 28.26
CA GLU A 208 -10.91 2.64 29.15
C GLU A 208 -11.42 3.25 30.45
N LYS A 209 -12.76 3.31 30.61
CA LYS A 209 -13.49 2.85 31.81
C LYS A 209 -15.00 3.02 31.65
#